data_AF-A0A3S2I783-F1
#
_entry.id   AF-A0A3S2I783-F1
#
_cell.length_a   1.000
_cell.length_b   1.000
_cell.length_c   1.000
_cell.angle_alpha   90.00
_cell.angle_beta   90.00
_cell.angle_gamma   90.00
#
_symmetry.space_group_name_H-M   'P 1'
#
loop_
_entity.id
_entity.type
_entity.pdbx_description
1 polymer ?
#
loop_
_entity_poly.entity_id
_entity_poly.type
_entity_poly.pdbx_seq_one_letter_code
_entity_poly.pdbx_strand_id
1 'polypeptide(L)' 'MAELTTAAEMANAAGIDPDTFREALRGCDFVWHNPPDDWTVEIDSREHESMRTVLVILLLKRKINKRRA' A
#
# COMPACT_ATOMS: atom_id res chain seq x y z
N MET A 1 18.15 -12.35 6.68
CA MET A 1 16.96 -12.91 6.00
C MET A 1 16.17 -11.71 5.55
N ALA A 2 15.85 -11.61 4.26
CA ALA A 2 15.00 -10.53 3.77
C ALA A 2 13.60 -10.71 4.35
N GLU A 3 13.11 -9.71 5.09
CA GLU A 3 11.72 -9.71 5.54
C GLU A 3 10.87 -9.21 4.37
N LEU A 4 9.97 -10.05 3.86
CA LEU A 4 9.02 -9.67 2.82
C LEU A 4 7.73 -9.23 3.50
N THR A 5 7.16 -8.12 3.06
CA THR A 5 5.83 -7.67 3.45
C THR A 5 4.92 -7.62 2.23
N THR A 6 3.63 -7.82 2.45
CA THR A 6 2.62 -7.71 1.40
C THR A 6 1.80 -6.46 1.60
N ALA A 7 1.21 -5.94 0.52
CA ALA A 7 0.25 -4.85 0.63
C ALA A 7 -0.90 -5.21 1.59
N ALA A 8 -1.34 -6.47 1.63
CA ALA A 8 -2.39 -6.91 2.53
C ALA A 8 -1.98 -6.81 4.01
N GLU A 9 -0.76 -7.25 4.35
CA GLU A 9 -0.19 -7.15 5.70
C GLU A 9 -0.07 -5.67 6.13
N MET A 10 0.46 -4.81 5.26
CA MET A 10 0.57 -3.37 5.55
C MET A 10 -0.79 -2.69 5.72
N ALA A 11 -1.76 -3.04 4.89
CA ALA A 11 -3.12 -2.50 5.00
C ALA A 11 -3.79 -2.95 6.30
N ASN A 12 -3.68 -4.23 6.66
CA ASN A 12 -4.21 -4.78 7.90
C ASN A 12 -3.59 -4.10 9.13
N ALA A 13 -2.26 -3.96 9.14
CA ALA A 13 -1.52 -3.25 10.18
C ALA A 13 -1.95 -1.77 10.33
N ALA A 14 -2.33 -1.13 9.22
CA ALA A 14 -2.85 0.23 9.21
C ALA A 14 -4.37 0.35 9.46
N GLY A 15 -5.09 -0.77 9.57
CA GLY A 15 -6.55 -0.80 9.72
C GLY A 15 -7.30 -0.34 8.46
N ILE A 16 -6.71 -0.59 7.28
CA ILE A 16 -7.30 -0.30 5.98
C ILE A 16 -7.67 -1.62 5.30
N ASP A 17 -8.77 -1.61 4.57
CA ASP A 17 -9.15 -2.71 3.69
C ASP A 17 -8.04 -2.98 2.67
N PRO A 18 -7.51 -4.22 2.61
CA PRO A 18 -6.41 -4.57 1.71
C PRO A 18 -6.79 -4.40 0.25
N ASP A 19 -8.07 -4.56 -0.10
CA ASP A 19 -8.60 -4.33 -1.44
C ASP A 19 -8.49 -2.86 -1.86
N THR A 20 -8.94 -1.93 -1.01
CA THR A 20 -8.81 -0.48 -1.24
C THR A 20 -7.35 -0.06 -1.38
N PHE A 21 -6.45 -0.66 -0.60
CA PHE A 21 -5.03 -0.38 -0.72
C PHE A 21 -4.45 -0.90 -2.04
N ARG A 22 -4.81 -2.11 -2.46
CA ARG A 22 -4.44 -2.68 -3.77
C ARG A 22 -4.97 -1.85 -4.93
N GLU A 23 -6.20 -1.37 -4.87
CA GLU A 23 -6.78 -0.47 -5.89
C GLU A 23 -5.99 0.83 -5.99
N ALA A 24 -5.61 1.43 -4.86
CA ALA A 24 -4.80 2.64 -4.85
C ALA A 24 -3.39 2.42 -5.40
N LEU A 25 -2.76 1.29 -5.06
CA LEU A 25 -1.47 0.88 -5.62
C LEU A 25 -1.56 0.67 -7.13
N ARG A 26 -2.64 0.03 -7.61
CA ARG A 26 -2.91 -0.18 -9.03
C ARG A 26 -3.09 1.14 -9.79
N GLY A 27 -3.69 2.15 -9.14
CA GLY A 27 -3.80 3.49 -9.69
C GLY A 27 -2.47 4.26 -9.78
N CYS A 28 -1.41 3.81 -9.09
CA CYS A 28 -0.08 4.42 -9.13
C CYS A 28 0.84 3.85 -10.22
N ASP A 29 0.45 2.76 -10.90
CA ASP A 29 1.14 2.16 -12.05
C ASP A 29 2.67 2.03 -11.86
N PHE A 30 3.07 1.20 -10.89
CA PHE A 30 4.48 1.01 -10.58
C PHE A 30 5.19 0.16 -11.64
N VAL A 31 6.26 0.69 -12.23
CA VAL A 31 7.05 0.03 -13.31
C VAL A 31 7.71 -1.29 -12.85
N TRP A 32 7.95 -1.44 -11.55
CA TRP A 32 8.56 -2.64 -10.96
C TRP A 32 7.52 -3.71 -10.57
N HIS A 33 6.22 -3.38 -10.59
CA HIS A 33 5.18 -4.34 -10.27
C HIS A 33 4.81 -5.15 -11.50
N ASN A 34 5.04 -6.47 -11.44
CA ASN A 34 4.65 -7.39 -12.50
C ASN A 34 3.45 -8.25 -12.02
N PRO A 35 2.22 -8.02 -12.50
CA PRO A 35 1.09 -8.89 -12.17
C PRO A 35 1.37 -10.32 -12.69
N PRO A 36 1.11 -11.39 -11.90
CA PRO A 36 0.08 -11.53 -10.86
C PRO A 36 0.57 -11.41 -9.40
N ASP A 37 1.70 -10.76 -9.14
CA ASP A 37 2.29 -10.76 -7.79
C ASP A 37 1.41 -10.04 -6.76
N ASP A 38 1.26 -10.65 -5.57
CA ASP A 38 0.41 -10.25 -4.43
C ASP A 38 0.89 -8.96 -3.73
N TRP A 39 1.58 -8.09 -4.47
CA TRP A 39 2.23 -6.89 -3.98
C TRP A 39 3.17 -7.26 -2.82
N THR A 40 4.03 -8.25 -3.05
CA THR A 40 5.07 -8.70 -2.12
C THR A 40 6.34 -7.92 -2.37
N VAL A 41 6.83 -7.20 -1.37
CA VAL A 41 8.04 -6.39 -1.46
C VAL A 41 8.94 -6.63 -0.26
N GLU A 42 10.23 -6.44 -0.44
CA GLU A 42 11.18 -6.50 0.66
C GLU A 42 11.05 -5.26 1.56
N ILE A 43 10.95 -5.49 2.87
CA ILE A 43 10.95 -4.43 3.88
C ILE A 43 12.29 -3.68 3.77
N ASP A 44 12.22 -2.35 3.83
CA ASP A 44 13.35 -1.41 3.65
C ASP A 44 13.84 -1.23 2.20
N SER A 45 13.25 -1.95 1.23
CA SER A 45 13.50 -1.67 -0.19
C SER A 45 12.74 -0.43 -0.69
N ARG A 46 13.20 0.12 -1.81
CA ARG A 46 12.60 1.28 -2.47
C ARG A 46 11.13 1.03 -2.88
N GLU A 47 10.77 -0.22 -3.14
CA GLU A 47 9.39 -0.65 -3.36
C GLU A 47 8.52 -0.51 -2.10
N HIS A 48 9.05 -0.89 -0.94
CA HIS A 48 8.36 -0.74 0.34
C HIS A 48 8.15 0.72 0.71
N GLU A 49 9.13 1.60 0.46
CA GLU A 49 8.96 3.05 0.64
C GLU A 49 7.84 3.62 -0.25
N SER A 50 7.77 3.14 -1.50
CA SER A 50 6.74 3.55 -2.45
C SER A 50 5.34 3.11 -2.00
N MET A 51 5.20 1.85 -1.57
CA MET A 51 3.94 1.34 -0.99
C MET A 51 3.54 2.11 0.28
N ARG A 52 4.50 2.36 1.17
CA ARG A 52 4.26 3.11 2.41
C ARG A 52 3.80 4.53 2.12
N THR A 53 4.34 5.15 1.07
CA THR A 53 3.89 6.48 0.61
C THR A 53 2.44 6.45 0.16
N VAL A 54 2.04 5.47 -0.66
CA VAL A 54 0.62 5.30 -1.08
C VAL A 54 -0.28 5.06 0.12
N LEU A 55 0.17 4.25 1.09
CA LEU A 55 -0.58 3.96 2.32
C LEU A 55 -0.85 5.24 3.13
N VAL A 56 0.19 6.08 3.30
CA VAL A 56 0.07 7.37 3.99
C VAL A 56 -0.88 8.30 3.26
N ILE A 57 -0.79 8.40 1.92
CA ILE A 57 -1.71 9.22 1.11
C ILE A 57 -3.15 8.72 1.28
N LEU A 58 -3.37 7.41 1.29
CA LEU A 58 -4.68 6.80 1.47
C LEU A 58 -5.26 7.12 2.87
N LEU A 59 -4.45 6.99 3.93
CA LEU A 59 -4.83 7.35 5.30
C LEU A 59 -5.20 8.83 5.42
N LEU A 60 -4.41 9.72 4.79
CA LEU A 60 -4.69 11.16 4.76
C LEU A 60 -6.01 11.46 4.04
N LYS A 61 -6.24 10.85 2.87
CA LYS A 61 -7.50 10.96 2.12
C LYS A 61 -8.69 10.50 2.97
N ARG A 62 -8.59 9.35 3.64
CA ARG A 62 -9.64 8.81 4.52
C ARG A 62 -9.94 9.77 5.68
N LYS A 63 -8.91 10.35 6.29
CA LYS A 63 -9.04 11.31 7.39
C LYS A 63 -9.69 12.62 6.94
N ILE A 64 -9.40 13.10 5.73
CA ILE A 64 -10.04 14.28 5.15
C ILE A 64 -11.52 14.01 4.89
N ASN A 65 -11.86 12.85 4.29
CA ASN A 65 -13.25 12.48 4.03
C ASN A 65 -14.08 12.40 5.33
N LYS A 66 -13.49 11.88 6.42
CA LYS A 66 -14.19 11.79 7.72
C LYS A 66 -14.43 13.15 8.40
N ARG A 67 -13.70 14.21 8.06
CA ARG A 67 -13.92 15.57 8.63
C ARG A 67 -14.93 16.41 7.86
N ARG A 68 -15.36 15.97 6.67
CA ARG A 68 -16.36 16.66 5.85
C ARG A 68 -17.78 16.10 5.99
N ALA A 69 -17.94 15.00 6.74
CA ALA A 69 -19.23 14.39 7.04
C ALA A 69 -19.81 14.95 8.34
#